data_AF-A0A182ULF6-F1
#
_entry.id   AF-A0A182ULF6-F1
#
_cell.length_a   1.000
_cell.length_b   1.000
_cell.length_c   1.000
_cell.angle_alpha   90.00
_cell.angle_beta   90.00
_cell.angle_gamma   90.00
#
_symmetry.space_group_name_H-M   'P 1'
#
loop_
_entity.id
_entity.type
_entity.pdbx_description
1 polymer ?
#
loop_
_entity_poly.entity_id
_entity_poly.type
_entity_poly.pdbx_seq_one_letter_code
_entity_poly.pdbx_strand_id
1 'polypeptide(L)'
;MSLWARVNQLPQPILEQIRFIYGSNFPIEVRHYLADWIEERLLNAPVYTNDQEAVYEQDAANFLNQLIMELERTAINLPESNFTIKIRLNESARNFRQLFSHNPAQLYQHLMNCLHRERQCVAYPDECVNVQDPEVTEVFNAVQQLQIMVRTNENDNRNLMKEYEHLLLEVHELQKNRAQLETIENAEMRAHAHNQLAQHQKMVNDRLQLCTGKRLALVDGFRKTILITDEVQNKVLNKYLSQWKINQGFAGNGASMMSASNLDTIQAWCESLAEIIWSTKDQIRLAIKNKSKLHVEQEDVPDLLPQAMVDVTNLLKMLITNTFIIEKQPPQVMKTNTRFAATVRLLVGNTLNIKMVNPQVKVSIISEAQAQQTQQTNKASEQSCGEIMNNIGNLEYNETTKQLSVSFR
;
A
#
# COMPACT_ATOMS: atom_id res chain seq x y z
N MET A 1 -5.49 -0.95 -39.65
CA MET A 1 -5.24 -1.67 -38.39
C MET A 1 -5.57 -0.72 -37.26
N SER A 2 -6.48 -1.08 -36.36
CA SER A 2 -6.89 -0.21 -35.24
C SER A 2 -5.71 0.10 -34.32
N LEU A 3 -5.78 1.22 -33.62
CA LEU A 3 -4.81 1.61 -32.60
C LEU A 3 -4.70 0.50 -31.55
N TRP A 4 -5.82 -0.10 -31.13
CA TRP A 4 -5.81 -1.19 -30.17
C TRP A 4 -5.05 -2.43 -30.66
N ALA A 5 -5.20 -2.78 -31.94
CA ALA A 5 -4.46 -3.89 -32.53
C ALA A 5 -2.94 -3.63 -32.54
N ARG A 6 -2.53 -2.37 -32.73
CA ARG A 6 -1.11 -1.96 -32.60
C ARG A 6 -0.63 -1.97 -31.15
N VAL A 7 -1.47 -1.52 -30.22
CA VAL A 7 -1.20 -1.58 -28.77
C VAL A 7 -0.91 -3.01 -28.34
N ASN A 8 -1.73 -3.99 -28.74
CA ASN A 8 -1.56 -5.40 -28.37
C ASN A 8 -0.29 -6.06 -28.92
N GLN A 9 0.46 -5.39 -29.80
CA GLN A 9 1.75 -5.86 -30.32
C GLN A 9 2.94 -5.27 -29.54
N LEU A 10 2.70 -4.37 -28.58
CA LEU A 10 3.75 -3.75 -27.78
C LEU A 10 4.33 -4.73 -26.75
N PRO A 11 5.59 -4.52 -26.31
CA PRO A 11 6.20 -5.29 -25.23
C PRO A 11 5.36 -5.30 -23.95
N GLN A 12 5.42 -6.42 -23.21
CA GLN A 12 4.67 -6.64 -21.97
C GLN A 12 4.75 -5.49 -20.94
N PRO A 13 5.92 -4.87 -20.68
CA PRO A 13 6.00 -3.75 -19.74
C PRO A 13 5.16 -2.53 -20.17
N ILE A 14 5.07 -2.26 -21.47
CA ILE A 14 4.27 -1.16 -22.02
C ILE A 14 2.78 -1.50 -21.96
N LEU A 15 2.41 -2.76 -22.22
CA LEU A 15 1.04 -3.24 -22.06
C LEU A 15 0.55 -3.08 -20.61
N GLU A 16 1.39 -3.38 -19.62
CA GLU A 16 1.08 -3.17 -18.21
C GLU A 16 0.86 -1.70 -17.89
N GLN A 17 1.68 -0.80 -18.41
CA GLN A 17 1.47 0.64 -18.27
C GLN A 17 0.14 1.09 -18.88
N ILE A 18 -0.19 0.62 -20.08
CA ILE A 18 -1.45 0.97 -20.75
C ILE A 18 -2.65 0.50 -19.91
N ARG A 19 -2.56 -0.68 -19.27
CA ARG A 19 -3.61 -1.17 -18.36
C ARG A 19 -3.84 -0.25 -17.15
N PHE A 20 -2.79 0.38 -16.61
CA PHE A 20 -2.93 1.31 -15.49
C PHE A 20 -3.68 2.59 -15.86
N ILE A 21 -3.60 3.05 -17.12
CA ILE A 21 -4.24 4.31 -17.56
C ILE A 21 -5.78 4.19 -17.50
N TYR A 22 -6.32 3.01 -17.79
CA TYR A 22 -7.76 2.76 -17.82
C TYR A 22 -8.41 2.69 -16.42
N GLY A 23 -7.61 2.40 -15.38
CA GLY A 23 -8.07 2.41 -13.98
C GLY A 23 -9.25 1.47 -13.69
N SER A 24 -9.95 1.70 -12.58
CA SER A 24 -11.16 0.96 -12.19
C SER A 24 -12.43 1.46 -12.88
N ASN A 25 -12.41 2.69 -13.37
CA ASN A 25 -13.61 3.39 -13.84
C ASN A 25 -13.91 3.13 -15.32
N PHE A 26 -12.93 2.64 -16.09
CA PHE A 26 -13.13 2.20 -17.47
C PHE A 26 -12.53 0.79 -17.66
N PRO A 27 -13.34 -0.27 -17.66
CA PRO A 27 -12.82 -1.63 -17.79
C PRO A 27 -12.12 -1.86 -19.13
N ILE A 28 -10.97 -2.52 -19.09
CA ILE A 28 -10.15 -2.79 -20.27
C ILE A 28 -10.90 -3.66 -21.30
N GLU A 29 -11.86 -4.46 -20.85
CA GLU A 29 -12.76 -5.25 -21.68
C GLU A 29 -13.59 -4.35 -22.61
N VAL A 30 -14.06 -3.19 -22.10
CA VAL A 30 -14.78 -2.22 -22.94
C VAL A 30 -13.86 -1.68 -24.02
N ARG A 31 -12.62 -1.29 -23.65
CA ARG A 31 -11.61 -0.82 -24.62
C ARG A 31 -11.35 -1.86 -25.71
N HIS A 32 -11.29 -3.14 -25.33
CA HIS A 32 -10.99 -4.24 -26.24
C HIS A 32 -12.14 -4.57 -27.19
N TYR A 33 -13.36 -4.73 -26.68
CA TYR A 33 -14.50 -5.18 -27.49
C TYR A 33 -15.12 -4.06 -28.33
N LEU A 34 -15.00 -2.80 -27.90
CA LEU A 34 -15.52 -1.64 -28.64
C LEU A 34 -14.38 -0.86 -29.32
N ALA A 35 -13.24 -1.48 -29.56
CA ALA A 35 -12.04 -0.79 -30.00
C ALA A 35 -12.25 0.08 -31.26
N ASP A 36 -12.79 -0.53 -32.32
CA ASP A 36 -12.99 0.16 -33.59
C ASP A 36 -14.02 1.30 -33.46
N TRP A 37 -15.10 1.07 -32.70
CA TRP A 37 -16.16 2.05 -32.48
C TRP A 37 -15.65 3.27 -31.69
N ILE A 38 -14.89 3.03 -30.62
CA ILE A 38 -14.31 4.09 -29.78
C ILE A 38 -13.33 4.93 -30.61
N GLU A 39 -12.47 4.27 -31.38
CA GLU A 39 -11.46 4.92 -32.21
C GLU A 39 -12.07 5.79 -33.31
N GLU A 40 -13.09 5.31 -34.01
CA GLU A 40 -13.79 6.06 -35.06
C GLU A 40 -14.37 7.39 -34.55
N ARG A 41 -14.92 7.36 -33.33
CA ARG A 41 -15.60 8.52 -32.72
C ARG A 41 -14.66 9.48 -32.02
N LEU A 42 -13.57 8.99 -31.44
CA LEU A 42 -12.72 9.82 -30.60
C LEU A 42 -11.41 10.26 -31.28
N LEU A 43 -10.83 9.47 -32.19
CA LEU A 43 -9.59 9.88 -32.87
C LEU A 43 -9.82 11.07 -33.82
N ASN A 44 -11.05 11.25 -34.28
CA ASN A 44 -11.45 12.34 -35.17
C ASN A 44 -12.26 13.42 -34.44
N ALA A 45 -12.31 13.41 -33.10
CA ALA A 45 -13.03 14.42 -32.36
C ALA A 45 -12.42 15.81 -32.59
N PRO A 46 -13.26 16.86 -32.68
CA PRO A 46 -12.78 18.21 -32.89
C PRO A 46 -11.96 18.70 -31.69
N VAL A 47 -11.01 19.59 -31.96
CA VAL A 47 -10.28 20.30 -30.90
C VAL A 47 -11.17 21.45 -30.45
N TYR A 48 -11.66 21.38 -29.21
CA TYR A 48 -12.51 22.42 -28.64
C TYR A 48 -11.65 23.60 -28.16
N THR A 49 -12.06 24.81 -28.50
CA THR A 49 -11.49 26.05 -27.95
C THR A 49 -12.26 26.48 -26.70
N ASN A 50 -11.66 27.33 -25.86
CA ASN A 50 -12.25 27.74 -24.57
C ASN A 50 -13.67 28.34 -24.70
N ASP A 51 -14.02 28.88 -25.87
CA ASP A 51 -15.34 29.49 -26.12
C ASP A 51 -16.43 28.46 -26.53
N GLN A 52 -16.12 27.16 -26.58
CA GLN A 52 -16.99 26.09 -27.08
C GLN A 52 -17.43 25.07 -26.01
N GLU A 53 -17.45 25.48 -24.74
CA GLU A 53 -17.77 24.60 -23.61
C GLU A 53 -19.14 23.91 -23.73
N ALA A 54 -20.17 24.65 -24.15
CA ALA A 54 -21.52 24.10 -24.32
C ALA A 54 -21.60 23.02 -25.42
N VAL A 55 -20.83 23.17 -26.50
CA VAL A 55 -20.77 22.18 -27.59
C VAL A 55 -20.02 20.93 -27.12
N TYR A 56 -18.94 21.12 -26.37
CA TYR A 56 -18.17 20.03 -25.76
C TYR A 56 -19.02 19.19 -24.80
N GLU A 57 -19.78 19.82 -23.91
CA GLU A 57 -20.67 19.11 -22.99
C GLU A 57 -21.75 18.31 -23.73
N GLN A 58 -22.32 18.88 -24.80
CA GLN A 58 -23.32 18.21 -25.62
C GLN A 58 -22.72 17.00 -26.34
N ASP A 59 -21.52 17.12 -26.91
CA ASP A 59 -20.82 16.02 -27.57
C ASP A 59 -20.45 14.92 -26.58
N ALA A 60 -19.99 15.28 -25.38
CA ALA A 60 -19.68 14.33 -24.32
C ALA A 60 -20.93 13.55 -23.85
N ALA A 61 -22.07 14.25 -23.70
CA ALA A 61 -23.34 13.61 -23.34
C ALA A 61 -23.83 12.67 -24.46
N ASN A 62 -23.74 13.10 -25.71
CA ASN A 62 -24.07 12.28 -26.87
C ASN A 62 -23.18 11.04 -26.95
N PHE A 63 -21.88 11.19 -26.73
CA PHE A 63 -20.93 10.09 -26.72
C PHE A 63 -21.26 9.07 -25.64
N LEU A 64 -21.51 9.50 -24.39
CA LEU A 64 -21.86 8.61 -23.29
C LEU A 64 -23.09 7.76 -23.63
N ASN A 65 -24.16 8.39 -24.12
CA ASN A 65 -25.39 7.70 -24.49
C ASN A 65 -25.16 6.67 -25.60
N GLN A 66 -24.38 7.03 -26.62
CA GLN A 66 -24.09 6.12 -27.72
C GLN A 66 -23.16 4.97 -27.29
N LEU A 67 -22.18 5.23 -26.41
CA LEU A 67 -21.28 4.21 -25.86
C LEU A 67 -22.06 3.16 -25.07
N ILE A 68 -23.03 3.59 -24.25
CA ILE A 68 -23.89 2.69 -23.49
C ILE A 68 -24.73 1.81 -24.42
N MET A 69 -25.34 2.39 -25.45
CA MET A 69 -26.11 1.63 -26.44
C MET A 69 -25.22 0.63 -27.18
N GLU A 70 -23.99 1.03 -27.52
CA GLU A 70 -23.04 0.17 -28.22
C GLU A 70 -22.57 -1.00 -27.36
N LEU A 71 -22.38 -0.78 -26.06
CA LEU A 71 -22.04 -1.83 -25.10
C LEU A 71 -23.13 -2.91 -25.03
N GLU A 72 -24.39 -2.48 -24.91
CA GLU A 72 -25.55 -3.38 -24.86
C GLU A 72 -25.71 -4.13 -26.18
N ARG A 73 -25.57 -3.44 -27.32
CA ARG A 73 -25.61 -4.03 -28.66
C ARG A 73 -24.52 -5.08 -28.85
N THR A 74 -23.28 -4.76 -28.47
CA THR A 74 -22.13 -5.67 -28.56
C THR A 74 -22.35 -6.90 -27.68
N ALA A 75 -22.86 -6.72 -26.45
CA ALA A 75 -23.17 -7.83 -25.56
C ALA A 75 -24.24 -8.78 -26.14
N ILE A 76 -25.26 -8.26 -26.83
CA ILE A 76 -26.29 -9.06 -27.48
C ILE A 76 -25.69 -9.89 -28.62
N ASN A 77 -24.89 -9.26 -29.48
CA ASN A 77 -24.36 -9.85 -30.71
C ASN A 77 -23.21 -10.85 -30.48
N LEU A 78 -22.61 -10.89 -29.29
CA LEU A 78 -21.59 -11.88 -28.97
C LEU A 78 -22.17 -13.32 -28.98
N PRO A 79 -21.37 -14.34 -29.33
CA PRO A 79 -21.78 -15.74 -29.20
C PRO A 79 -22.15 -16.11 -27.75
N GLU A 80 -23.04 -17.09 -27.57
CA GLU A 80 -23.44 -17.56 -26.23
C GLU A 80 -22.27 -18.14 -25.42
N SER A 81 -21.25 -18.67 -26.10
CA SER A 81 -20.01 -19.15 -25.46
C SER A 81 -19.26 -18.06 -24.68
N ASN A 82 -19.49 -16.78 -24.97
CA ASN A 82 -18.87 -15.63 -24.31
C ASN A 82 -19.75 -15.03 -23.19
N PHE A 83 -20.49 -15.87 -22.47
CA PHE A 83 -21.43 -15.45 -21.43
C PHE A 83 -20.84 -14.47 -20.40
N THR A 84 -19.63 -14.74 -19.89
CA THR A 84 -18.97 -13.87 -18.91
C THR A 84 -18.72 -12.47 -19.45
N ILE A 85 -18.31 -12.36 -20.71
CA ILE A 85 -18.06 -11.06 -21.37
C ILE A 85 -19.38 -10.31 -21.55
N LYS A 86 -20.47 -11.02 -21.92
CA LYS A 86 -21.80 -10.41 -22.02
C LYS A 86 -22.22 -9.79 -20.69
N ILE A 87 -21.99 -10.47 -19.56
CA ILE A 87 -22.25 -9.92 -18.23
C ILE A 87 -21.41 -8.66 -18.00
N ARG A 88 -20.08 -8.72 -18.24
CA ARG A 88 -19.17 -7.59 -18.02
C ARG A 88 -19.52 -6.34 -18.83
N LEU A 89 -19.88 -6.49 -20.11
CA LEU A 89 -20.27 -5.37 -20.96
C LEU A 89 -21.58 -4.72 -20.47
N ASN A 90 -22.57 -5.54 -20.07
CA ASN A 90 -23.82 -5.04 -19.50
C ASN A 90 -23.62 -4.37 -18.12
N GLU A 91 -22.75 -4.92 -17.27
CA GLU A 91 -22.35 -4.29 -16.00
C GLU A 91 -21.69 -2.93 -16.26
N SER A 92 -20.77 -2.87 -17.24
CA SER A 92 -20.10 -1.62 -17.62
C SER A 92 -21.09 -0.56 -18.10
N ALA A 93 -22.07 -0.94 -18.93
CA ALA A 93 -23.12 -0.03 -19.38
C ALA A 93 -23.96 0.54 -18.22
N ARG A 94 -24.33 -0.30 -17.25
CA ARG A 94 -25.04 0.14 -16.02
C ARG A 94 -24.17 1.06 -15.17
N ASN A 95 -22.90 0.71 -14.97
CA ASN A 95 -21.95 1.51 -14.20
C ASN A 95 -21.73 2.87 -14.84
N PHE A 96 -21.58 2.95 -16.17
CA PHE A 96 -21.40 4.22 -16.87
C PHE A 96 -22.62 5.13 -16.75
N ARG A 97 -23.84 4.58 -16.82
CA ARG A 97 -25.07 5.34 -16.54
C ARG A 97 -25.06 5.90 -15.12
N GLN A 98 -24.69 5.08 -14.14
CA GLN A 98 -24.72 5.49 -12.73
C GLN A 98 -23.64 6.54 -12.40
N LEU A 99 -22.43 6.38 -12.94
CA LEU A 99 -21.27 7.20 -12.58
C LEU A 99 -21.18 8.50 -13.38
N PHE A 100 -21.56 8.48 -14.67
CA PHE A 100 -21.25 9.60 -15.58
C PHE A 100 -22.48 10.33 -16.12
N SER A 101 -23.72 9.89 -15.82
CA SER A 101 -24.92 10.57 -16.33
C SER A 101 -25.03 12.04 -15.91
N HIS A 102 -24.50 12.39 -14.74
CA HIS A 102 -24.53 13.76 -14.22
C HIS A 102 -23.34 14.61 -14.67
N ASN A 103 -22.28 13.98 -15.18
CA ASN A 103 -21.11 14.65 -15.73
C ASN A 103 -20.44 13.81 -16.84
N PRO A 104 -21.03 13.77 -18.05
CA PRO A 104 -20.49 12.95 -19.15
C PRO A 104 -19.11 13.39 -19.63
N ALA A 105 -18.79 14.68 -19.49
CA ALA A 105 -17.51 15.28 -19.87
C ALA A 105 -16.32 14.57 -19.20
N GLN A 106 -16.48 14.14 -17.94
CA GLN A 106 -15.43 13.43 -17.22
C GLN A 106 -14.99 12.14 -17.93
N LEU A 107 -15.94 11.30 -18.35
CA LEU A 107 -15.64 10.05 -19.06
C LEU A 107 -15.07 10.33 -20.44
N TYR A 108 -15.67 11.29 -21.14
CA TYR A 108 -15.26 11.69 -22.49
C TYR A 108 -13.81 12.17 -22.52
N GLN A 109 -13.43 13.07 -21.60
CA GLN A 109 -12.07 13.55 -21.45
C GLN A 109 -11.11 12.43 -21.04
N HIS A 110 -11.52 11.56 -20.12
CA HIS A 110 -10.70 10.43 -19.69
C HIS A 110 -10.34 9.52 -20.87
N LEU A 111 -11.32 9.16 -21.70
CA LEU A 111 -11.06 8.32 -22.88
C LEU A 111 -10.19 8.99 -23.94
N MET A 112 -10.36 10.30 -24.15
CA MET A 112 -9.47 11.07 -25.02
C MET A 112 -8.02 10.98 -24.55
N ASN A 113 -7.79 11.16 -23.25
CA ASN A 113 -6.45 11.06 -22.67
C ASN A 113 -5.88 9.64 -22.82
N CYS A 114 -6.69 8.60 -22.60
CA CYS A 114 -6.29 7.21 -22.80
C CYS A 114 -5.83 6.96 -24.24
N LEU A 115 -6.65 7.34 -25.23
CA LEU A 115 -6.31 7.15 -26.65
C LEU A 115 -5.10 7.97 -27.08
N HIS A 116 -4.98 9.21 -26.60
CA HIS A 116 -3.80 10.03 -26.87
C HIS A 116 -2.53 9.34 -26.35
N ARG A 117 -2.60 8.77 -25.15
CA ARG A 117 -1.49 8.06 -24.55
C ARG A 117 -1.17 6.75 -25.25
N GLU A 118 -2.17 5.99 -25.69
CA GLU A 118 -1.95 4.82 -26.54
C GLU A 118 -1.22 5.19 -27.84
N ARG A 119 -1.62 6.28 -28.51
CA ARG A 119 -0.93 6.76 -29.72
C ARG A 119 0.51 7.11 -29.42
N GLN A 120 0.78 7.77 -28.29
CA GLN A 120 2.14 8.07 -27.85
C GLN A 120 2.96 6.79 -27.66
N CYS A 121 2.43 5.78 -26.97
CA CYS A 121 3.15 4.53 -26.75
C CYS A 121 3.38 3.71 -28.01
N VAL A 122 2.46 3.78 -28.97
CA VAL A 122 2.62 3.14 -30.26
C VAL A 122 3.62 3.88 -31.16
N ALA A 123 3.70 5.21 -31.06
CA ALA A 123 4.62 6.02 -31.85
C ALA A 123 6.05 6.03 -31.27
N TYR A 124 6.16 6.06 -29.94
CA TYR A 124 7.42 6.13 -29.20
C TYR A 124 7.42 5.09 -28.06
N PRO A 125 7.58 3.79 -28.39
CA PRO A 125 7.57 2.73 -27.38
C PRO A 125 8.66 2.91 -26.31
N ASP A 126 9.86 3.30 -26.73
CA ASP A 126 11.02 3.51 -25.84
C ASP A 126 10.79 4.68 -24.86
N GLU A 127 10.04 5.71 -25.29
CA GLU A 127 9.63 6.81 -24.41
C GLU A 127 8.49 6.38 -23.48
N CYS A 128 7.60 5.48 -23.91
CA CYS A 128 6.55 4.97 -23.04
C CYS A 128 7.10 4.10 -21.91
N VAL A 129 8.10 3.25 -22.17
CA VAL A 129 8.81 2.53 -21.09
C VAL A 129 9.32 3.51 -20.01
N ASN A 130 9.68 4.74 -20.40
CA ASN A 130 10.24 5.80 -19.56
C ASN A 130 9.23 6.78 -18.91
N VAL A 131 7.92 6.49 -18.90
CA VAL A 131 6.93 7.37 -18.21
C VAL A 131 6.50 6.87 -16.84
N GLN A 132 7.11 5.80 -16.33
CA GLN A 132 7.34 5.81 -14.89
C GLN A 132 8.46 6.82 -14.68
N ASP A 133 8.17 7.91 -13.96
CA ASP A 133 9.22 8.70 -13.33
C ASP A 133 10.25 7.70 -12.76
N PRO A 134 11.53 7.73 -13.16
CA PRO A 134 12.52 6.72 -12.78
C PRO A 134 12.51 6.43 -11.28
N GLU A 135 12.14 7.43 -10.50
CA GLU A 135 11.98 7.35 -9.06
C GLU A 135 10.76 6.54 -8.57
N VAL A 136 9.68 6.46 -9.35
CA VAL A 136 8.49 5.61 -9.08
C VAL A 136 8.88 4.14 -9.22
N THR A 137 9.64 3.80 -10.27
CA THR A 137 10.18 2.44 -10.46
C THR A 137 11.17 2.08 -9.36
N GLU A 138 11.97 3.05 -8.90
CA GLU A 138 12.88 2.88 -7.77
C GLU A 138 12.13 2.54 -6.47
N VAL A 139 11.02 3.24 -6.17
CA VAL A 139 10.16 2.91 -5.00
C VAL A 139 9.61 1.49 -5.13
N PHE A 140 9.11 1.10 -6.31
CA PHE A 140 8.59 -0.25 -6.54
C PHE A 140 9.66 -1.33 -6.31
N ASN A 141 10.85 -1.15 -6.88
CA ASN A 141 11.97 -2.08 -6.72
C ASN A 141 12.43 -2.17 -5.26
N ALA A 142 12.49 -1.04 -4.56
CA ALA A 142 12.86 -1.01 -3.15
C ALA A 142 11.83 -1.74 -2.26
N VAL A 143 10.53 -1.57 -2.54
CA VAL A 143 9.46 -2.33 -1.86
C VAL A 143 9.59 -3.83 -2.13
N GLN A 144 9.86 -4.25 -3.36
CA GLN A 144 10.08 -5.67 -3.68
C GLN A 144 11.32 -6.23 -2.95
N GLN A 145 12.41 -5.48 -2.92
CA GLN A 145 13.61 -5.86 -2.18
C GLN A 145 13.31 -6.04 -0.69
N LEU A 146 12.58 -5.09 -0.09
CA LEU A 146 12.16 -5.17 1.31
C LEU A 146 11.32 -6.43 1.59
N GLN A 147 10.39 -6.78 0.70
CA GLN A 147 9.59 -8.02 0.83
C GLN A 147 10.48 -9.27 0.84
N ILE A 148 11.53 -9.31 0.00
CA ILE A 148 12.50 -10.42 0.01
C ILE A 148 13.27 -10.45 1.33
N MET A 149 13.78 -9.30 1.79
CA MET A 149 14.52 -9.21 3.05
C MET A 149 13.68 -9.67 4.25
N VAL A 150 12.41 -9.27 4.32
CA VAL A 150 11.48 -9.69 5.38
C VAL A 150 11.26 -11.20 5.37
N ARG A 151 11.13 -11.82 4.19
CA ARG A 151 10.98 -13.28 4.05
C ARG A 151 12.26 -14.02 4.45
N THR A 152 13.43 -13.49 4.09
CA THR A 152 14.71 -14.07 4.50
C THR A 152 14.88 -14.02 6.01
N ASN A 153 14.64 -12.85 6.63
CA ASN A 153 14.69 -12.69 8.08
C ASN A 153 13.69 -13.61 8.80
N GLU A 154 12.49 -13.80 8.26
CA GLU A 154 11.50 -14.74 8.81
C GLU A 154 12.05 -16.17 8.82
N ASN A 155 12.66 -16.60 7.71
CA ASN A 155 13.23 -17.92 7.58
C ASN A 155 14.40 -18.13 8.55
N ASP A 156 15.29 -17.15 8.66
CA ASP A 156 16.43 -17.18 9.57
C ASP A 156 15.98 -17.22 11.03
N ASN A 157 14.94 -16.45 11.38
CA ASN A 157 14.32 -16.47 12.71
C ASN A 157 13.72 -17.84 13.04
N ARG A 158 13.00 -18.47 12.10
CA ARG A 158 12.48 -19.84 12.27
C ARG A 158 13.60 -20.87 12.43
N ASN A 159 14.67 -20.76 11.66
CA ASN A 159 15.81 -21.65 11.77
C ASN A 159 16.53 -21.48 13.11
N LEU A 160 16.76 -20.24 13.53
CA LEU A 160 17.35 -19.92 14.83
C LEU A 160 16.49 -20.46 15.99
N MET A 161 15.17 -20.41 15.88
CA MET A 161 14.26 -20.98 16.87
C MET A 161 14.45 -22.50 17.03
N LYS A 162 14.60 -23.24 15.92
CA LYS A 162 14.88 -24.70 15.97
C LYS A 162 16.23 -24.99 16.60
N GLU A 163 17.24 -24.18 16.30
CA GLU A 163 18.58 -24.31 16.90
C GLU A 163 18.53 -24.07 18.42
N TYR A 164 17.72 -23.11 18.86
CA TYR A 164 17.49 -22.86 20.28
C TYR A 164 16.75 -23.99 20.99
N GLU A 165 15.74 -24.59 20.36
CA GLU A 165 15.06 -25.76 20.91
C GLU A 165 16.02 -26.94 21.07
N HIS A 166 16.89 -27.17 20.08
CA HIS A 166 17.91 -28.20 20.15
C HIS A 166 18.94 -27.93 21.25
N LEU A 167 19.46 -26.70 21.32
CA LEU A 167 20.40 -26.30 22.37
C LEU A 167 19.81 -26.47 23.78
N LEU A 168 18.52 -26.16 23.96
CA LEU A 168 17.84 -26.34 25.25
C LEU A 168 17.80 -27.82 25.67
N LEU A 169 17.59 -28.74 24.73
CA LEU A 169 17.65 -30.17 24.99
C LEU A 169 19.06 -30.62 25.39
N GLU A 170 20.09 -30.17 24.66
CA GLU A 170 21.48 -30.51 24.98
C GLU A 170 21.91 -29.98 26.37
N VAL A 171 21.49 -28.76 26.73
CA VAL A 171 21.72 -28.19 28.08
C VAL A 171 21.05 -29.02 29.16
N HIS A 172 19.81 -29.47 28.92
CA HIS A 172 19.09 -30.32 29.88
C HIS A 172 19.75 -31.71 30.02
N GLU A 173 20.19 -32.32 28.91
CA GLU A 173 20.95 -33.57 28.95
C GLU A 173 22.27 -33.41 29.69
N LEU A 174 22.97 -32.29 29.50
CA LEU A 174 24.21 -31.98 30.21
C LEU A 174 23.97 -31.86 31.72
N GLN A 175 22.91 -31.18 32.15
CA GLN A 175 22.52 -31.09 33.56
C GLN A 175 22.23 -32.48 34.16
N LYS A 176 21.51 -33.32 33.42
CA LYS A 176 21.22 -34.71 33.83
C LYS A 176 22.51 -35.53 33.98
N ASN A 177 23.41 -35.46 33.00
CA ASN A 177 24.69 -36.18 33.03
C ASN A 177 25.58 -35.70 34.19
N ARG A 178 25.55 -34.40 34.50
CA ARG A 178 26.26 -33.82 35.65
C ARG A 178 25.73 -34.36 36.97
N ALA A 179 24.41 -34.46 37.14
CA ALA A 179 23.81 -35.05 38.33
C ALA A 179 24.13 -36.57 38.45
N GLN A 180 24.17 -37.30 37.34
CA GLN A 180 24.56 -38.71 37.33
C GLN A 180 26.04 -38.93 37.68
N LEU A 181 26.92 -37.97 37.35
CA LEU A 181 28.34 -38.06 37.71
C LEU A 181 28.54 -38.09 39.24
N GLU A 182 27.71 -37.36 39.99
CA GLU A 182 27.78 -37.28 41.46
C GLU A 182 27.42 -38.60 42.15
N THR A 183 26.68 -39.49 41.48
CA THR A 183 26.23 -40.79 42.05
C THR A 183 27.18 -41.95 41.74
N ILE A 184 28.16 -41.78 40.85
CA ILE A 184 29.12 -42.84 40.49
C ILE A 184 30.14 -43.00 41.61
N GLU A 185 30.20 -44.16 42.27
CA GLU A 185 31.16 -44.44 43.35
C GLU A 185 32.57 -44.84 42.86
N ASN A 186 32.65 -45.56 41.73
CA ASN A 186 33.91 -46.06 41.19
C ASN A 186 34.76 -44.94 40.55
N ALA A 187 36.02 -44.81 41.00
CA ALA A 187 36.92 -43.73 40.61
C ALA A 187 37.31 -43.73 39.12
N GLU A 188 37.55 -44.91 38.52
CA GLU A 188 37.92 -45.02 37.10
C GLU A 188 36.73 -44.68 36.19
N MET A 189 35.55 -45.21 36.52
CA MET A 189 34.31 -44.88 35.80
C MET A 189 33.94 -43.40 35.94
N ARG A 190 34.15 -42.80 37.13
CA ARG A 190 33.92 -41.37 37.36
C ARG A 190 34.87 -40.50 36.54
N ALA A 191 36.15 -40.86 36.43
CA ALA A 191 37.12 -40.13 35.61
C ALA A 191 36.76 -40.17 34.11
N HIS A 192 36.32 -41.33 33.61
CA HIS A 192 35.87 -41.47 32.23
C HIS A 192 34.59 -40.65 31.96
N ALA A 193 33.58 -40.74 32.83
CA ALA A 193 32.35 -39.95 32.72
C ALA A 193 32.61 -38.44 32.81
N HIS A 194 33.57 -38.00 33.64
CA HIS A 194 33.99 -36.60 33.72
C HIS A 194 34.59 -36.11 32.39
N ASN A 195 35.42 -36.91 31.73
CA ASN A 195 35.98 -36.56 30.42
C ASN A 195 34.89 -36.45 29.34
N GLN A 196 33.91 -37.36 29.33
CA GLN A 196 32.77 -37.27 28.41
C GLN A 196 31.91 -36.02 28.68
N LEU A 197 31.66 -35.69 29.94
CA LEU A 197 30.92 -34.49 30.33
C LEU A 197 31.64 -33.22 29.86
N ALA A 198 32.97 -33.16 30.00
CA ALA A 198 33.78 -32.04 29.52
C ALA A 198 33.72 -31.88 27.99
N GLN A 199 33.74 -32.99 27.24
CA GLN A 199 33.56 -32.97 25.78
C GLN A 199 32.16 -32.49 25.39
N HIS A 200 31.11 -32.99 26.04
CA HIS A 200 29.74 -32.55 25.81
C HIS A 200 29.57 -31.06 26.14
N GLN A 201 30.12 -30.59 27.27
CA GLN A 201 30.12 -29.17 27.63
C GLN A 201 30.78 -28.29 26.57
N LYS A 202 31.89 -28.74 25.99
CA LYS A 202 32.54 -28.03 24.89
C LYS A 202 31.62 -27.92 23.67
N MET A 203 30.98 -29.03 23.27
CA MET A 203 30.05 -29.06 22.14
C MET A 203 28.86 -28.11 22.33
N VAL A 204 28.26 -28.11 23.53
CA VAL A 204 27.16 -27.19 23.88
C VAL A 204 27.61 -25.73 23.83
N ASN A 205 28.82 -25.43 24.31
CA ASN A 205 29.38 -24.08 24.26
C ASN A 205 29.64 -23.62 22.81
N ASP A 206 30.19 -24.49 21.96
CA ASP A 206 30.41 -24.20 20.53
C ASP A 206 29.06 -23.95 19.81
N ARG A 207 28.04 -24.72 20.16
CA ARG A 207 26.67 -24.56 19.63
C ARG A 207 26.02 -23.25 20.08
N LEU A 208 26.21 -22.86 21.35
CA LEU A 208 25.77 -21.58 21.88
C LEU A 208 26.41 -20.40 21.16
N GLN A 209 27.72 -20.47 20.87
CA GLN A 209 28.42 -19.45 20.10
C GLN A 209 27.86 -19.33 18.67
N LEU A 210 27.61 -20.46 18.00
CA LEU A 210 26.98 -20.47 16.68
C LEU A 210 25.58 -19.82 16.71
N CYS A 211 24.75 -20.17 17.69
CA CYS A 211 23.42 -19.57 17.85
C CYS A 211 23.50 -18.06 18.12
N THR A 212 24.50 -17.63 18.89
CA THR A 212 24.76 -16.21 19.14
C THR A 212 25.15 -15.47 17.86
N GLY A 213 26.04 -16.04 17.04
CA GLY A 213 26.39 -15.47 15.74
C GLY A 213 25.19 -15.35 14.80
N LYS A 214 24.36 -16.40 14.72
CA LYS A 214 23.11 -16.38 13.93
C LYS A 214 22.12 -15.33 14.44
N ARG A 215 21.99 -15.16 15.76
CA ARG A 215 21.16 -14.12 16.37
C ARG A 215 21.64 -12.72 15.98
N LEU A 216 22.94 -12.45 16.08
CA LEU A 216 23.50 -11.14 15.71
C LEU A 216 23.28 -10.84 14.23
N ALA A 217 23.50 -11.81 13.34
CA ALA A 217 23.24 -11.66 11.91
C ALA A 217 21.75 -11.36 11.62
N LEU A 218 20.83 -12.03 12.33
CA LEU A 218 19.39 -11.77 12.22
C LEU A 218 19.02 -10.35 12.68
N VAL A 219 19.62 -9.90 13.78
CA VAL A 219 19.43 -8.53 14.31
C VAL A 219 19.91 -7.49 13.30
N ASP A 220 21.07 -7.70 12.68
CA ASP A 220 21.56 -6.84 11.61
C ASP A 220 20.64 -6.86 10.38
N GLY A 221 20.09 -8.03 10.05
CA GLY A 221 19.05 -8.19 9.04
C GLY A 221 17.82 -7.31 9.31
N PHE A 222 17.30 -7.33 10.55
CA PHE A 222 16.19 -6.47 10.95
C PHE A 222 16.54 -4.98 10.85
N ARG A 223 17.71 -4.58 11.36
CA ARG A 223 18.15 -3.17 11.33
C ARG A 223 18.30 -2.66 9.91
N LYS A 224 18.83 -3.48 9.00
CA LYS A 224 18.94 -3.14 7.57
C LYS A 224 17.57 -3.00 6.91
N THR A 225 16.63 -3.91 7.21
CA THR A 225 15.24 -3.78 6.74
C THR A 225 14.61 -2.48 7.23
N ILE A 226 14.76 -2.15 8.52
CA ILE A 226 14.23 -0.91 9.12
C ILE A 226 14.80 0.33 8.43
N LEU A 227 16.13 0.37 8.22
CA LEU A 227 16.80 1.49 7.57
C LEU A 227 16.26 1.76 6.16
N ILE A 228 16.23 0.71 5.30
CA ILE A 228 15.73 0.86 3.93
C ILE A 228 14.23 1.18 3.93
N THR A 229 13.47 0.62 4.88
CA THR A 229 12.05 0.96 5.03
C THR A 229 11.86 2.43 5.35
N ASP A 230 12.69 3.02 6.23
CA ASP A 230 12.66 4.44 6.55
C ASP A 230 12.93 5.31 5.31
N GLU A 231 13.95 4.97 4.53
CA GLU A 231 14.29 5.69 3.29
C GLU A 231 13.12 5.70 2.29
N VAL A 232 12.53 4.52 2.03
CA VAL A 232 11.40 4.37 1.12
C VAL A 232 10.16 5.08 1.67
N GLN A 233 9.88 4.94 2.96
CA GLN A 233 8.76 5.63 3.62
C GLN A 233 8.90 7.15 3.51
N ASN A 234 10.09 7.70 3.76
CA ASN A 234 10.35 9.13 3.62
C ASN A 234 10.14 9.61 2.18
N LYS A 235 10.58 8.84 1.18
CA LYS A 235 10.35 9.17 -0.23
C LYS A 235 8.85 9.15 -0.58
N VAL A 236 8.11 8.12 -0.17
CA VAL A 236 6.66 8.01 -0.42
C VAL A 236 5.89 9.15 0.25
N LEU A 237 6.18 9.45 1.52
CA LEU A 237 5.42 10.44 2.28
C LEU A 237 5.82 11.89 1.97
N ASN A 238 7.11 12.19 1.95
CA ASN A 238 7.59 13.57 1.86
C ASN A 238 7.72 14.06 0.41
N LYS A 239 7.85 13.15 -0.56
CA LYS A 239 7.83 13.51 -1.98
C LYS A 239 6.45 13.29 -2.58
N TYR A 240 6.02 12.04 -2.74
CA TYR A 240 4.83 11.73 -3.53
C TYR A 240 3.52 12.16 -2.85
N LEU A 241 3.32 11.81 -1.58
CA LEU A 241 2.10 12.20 -0.85
C LEU A 241 2.03 13.71 -0.63
N SER A 242 3.18 14.35 -0.34
CA SER A 242 3.23 15.81 -0.19
C SER A 242 2.95 16.52 -1.52
N GLN A 243 3.52 16.05 -2.63
CA GLN A 243 3.20 16.58 -3.96
C GLN A 243 1.72 16.40 -4.30
N TRP A 244 1.13 15.25 -3.96
CA TRP A 244 -0.30 15.03 -4.14
C TRP A 244 -1.15 16.04 -3.34
N LYS A 245 -0.78 16.32 -2.07
CA LYS A 245 -1.45 17.33 -1.23
C LYS A 245 -1.34 18.74 -1.85
N ILE A 246 -0.16 19.10 -2.37
CA ILE A 246 0.06 20.38 -3.06
C ILE A 246 -0.82 20.48 -4.31
N ASN A 247 -0.87 19.43 -5.12
CA ASN A 247 -1.69 19.38 -6.34
C ASN A 247 -3.19 19.47 -6.01
N GLN A 248 -3.64 18.85 -4.92
CA GLN A 248 -5.02 19.00 -4.42
C GLN A 248 -5.32 20.47 -4.07
N GLY A 249 -4.38 21.16 -3.44
CA GLY A 249 -4.50 22.60 -3.14
C GLY A 249 -4.66 23.45 -4.40
N PHE A 250 -3.85 23.20 -5.45
CA PHE A 250 -3.98 23.89 -6.72
C PHE A 250 -5.30 23.58 -7.44
N ALA A 251 -5.78 22.33 -7.39
CA ALA A 251 -7.07 21.95 -7.95
C ALA A 251 -8.24 22.69 -7.28
N GLY A 252 -8.12 23.00 -5.98
CA GLY A 252 -9.06 23.86 -5.26
C GLY A 252 -9.16 25.29 -5.81
N ASN A 253 -8.11 25.77 -6.49
CA ASN A 253 -8.06 27.08 -7.13
C ASN A 253 -8.46 27.04 -8.63
N GLY A 254 -9.01 25.92 -9.12
CA GLY A 254 -9.45 25.76 -10.50
C GLY A 254 -8.38 25.23 -11.46
N ALA A 255 -7.22 24.80 -10.98
CA ALA A 255 -6.24 24.11 -11.82
C ALA A 255 -6.80 22.77 -12.31
N SER A 256 -6.53 22.42 -13.58
CA SER A 256 -6.94 21.11 -14.12
C SER A 256 -6.36 19.97 -13.29
N MET A 257 -7.21 19.02 -12.90
CA MET A 257 -6.85 17.90 -12.04
C MET A 257 -6.00 16.89 -12.85
N MET A 258 -4.72 17.22 -13.05
CA MET A 258 -3.80 16.46 -13.92
C MET A 258 -3.34 15.10 -13.36
N SER A 259 -3.83 14.65 -12.20
CA SER A 259 -3.46 13.33 -11.68
C SER A 259 -4.48 12.74 -10.69
N ALA A 260 -5.64 12.32 -11.17
CA ALA A 260 -6.50 11.40 -10.42
C ALA A 260 -5.84 10.01 -10.20
N SER A 261 -4.75 9.71 -10.91
CA SER A 261 -4.07 8.41 -10.92
C SER A 261 -2.86 8.26 -9.98
N ASN A 262 -2.62 9.19 -9.04
CA ASN A 262 -1.45 9.08 -8.14
C ASN A 262 -1.80 8.59 -6.72
N LEU A 263 -3.03 8.82 -6.24
CA LEU A 263 -3.38 8.48 -4.86
C LEU A 263 -3.48 6.98 -4.64
N ASP A 264 -4.03 6.23 -5.60
CA ASP A 264 -4.16 4.78 -5.50
C ASP A 264 -2.79 4.07 -5.58
N THR A 265 -1.85 4.61 -6.38
CA THR A 265 -0.46 4.15 -6.39
C THR A 265 0.23 4.42 -5.05
N ILE A 266 0.06 5.62 -4.49
CA ILE A 266 0.59 5.96 -3.16
C ILE A 266 -0.05 5.05 -2.10
N GLN A 267 -1.35 4.78 -2.19
CA GLN A 267 -2.01 3.81 -1.30
C GLN A 267 -1.36 2.44 -1.40
N ALA A 268 -1.15 1.90 -2.59
CA ALA A 268 -0.52 0.58 -2.75
C ALA A 268 0.89 0.52 -2.12
N TRP A 269 1.68 1.60 -2.24
CA TRP A 269 2.97 1.69 -1.55
C TRP A 269 2.83 1.77 -0.04
N CYS A 270 1.92 2.60 0.47
CA CYS A 270 1.65 2.70 1.91
C CYS A 270 1.15 1.38 2.51
N GLU A 271 0.29 0.66 1.81
CA GLU A 271 -0.19 -0.68 2.20
C GLU A 271 0.98 -1.68 2.26
N SER A 272 1.81 -1.73 1.21
CA SER A 272 2.97 -2.61 1.16
C SER A 272 3.98 -2.29 2.28
N LEU A 273 4.25 -1.00 2.53
CA LEU A 273 5.10 -0.56 3.63
C LEU A 273 4.51 -0.94 4.99
N ALA A 274 3.20 -0.78 5.18
CA ALA A 274 2.53 -1.18 6.42
C ALA A 274 2.67 -2.68 6.69
N GLU A 275 2.52 -3.54 5.67
CA GLU A 275 2.74 -4.98 5.79
C GLU A 275 4.21 -5.32 6.14
N ILE A 276 5.18 -4.69 5.46
CA ILE A 276 6.61 -4.86 5.72
C ILE A 276 6.95 -4.47 7.16
N ILE A 277 6.50 -3.30 7.61
CA ILE A 277 6.75 -2.79 8.96
C ILE A 277 6.10 -3.70 10.00
N TRP A 278 4.86 -4.13 9.77
CA TRP A 278 4.12 -4.99 10.69
C TRP A 278 4.76 -6.37 10.82
N SER A 279 5.13 -6.99 9.70
CA SER A 279 5.82 -8.28 9.67
C SER A 279 7.17 -8.20 10.38
N THR A 280 7.97 -7.17 10.07
CA THR A 280 9.27 -6.94 10.73
C THR A 280 9.09 -6.77 12.25
N LYS A 281 8.09 -6.00 12.69
CA LYS A 281 7.77 -5.82 14.11
C LYS A 281 7.39 -7.13 14.80
N ASP A 282 6.59 -7.98 14.15
CA ASP A 282 6.21 -9.28 14.72
C ASP A 282 7.40 -10.24 14.81
N GLN A 283 8.24 -10.27 13.78
CA GLN A 283 9.47 -11.06 13.79
C GLN A 283 10.44 -10.63 14.89
N ILE A 284 10.64 -9.32 15.11
CA ILE A 284 11.44 -8.79 16.22
C ILE A 284 10.84 -9.19 17.57
N ARG A 285 9.52 -9.06 17.75
CA ARG A 285 8.83 -9.51 18.97
C ARG A 285 9.06 -11.00 19.24
N LEU A 286 8.96 -11.83 18.21
CA LEU A 286 9.22 -13.26 18.31
C LEU A 286 10.68 -13.55 18.68
N ALA A 287 11.63 -12.83 18.07
CA ALA A 287 13.06 -12.96 18.40
C ALA A 287 13.36 -12.60 19.86
N ILE A 288 12.75 -11.52 20.39
CA ILE A 288 12.84 -11.14 21.82
C ILE A 288 12.29 -12.26 22.71
N LYS A 289 11.11 -12.78 22.40
CA LYS A 289 10.47 -13.87 23.16
C LYS A 289 11.30 -15.16 23.12
N ASN A 290 11.92 -15.46 21.98
CA ASN A 290 12.77 -16.64 21.84
C ASN A 290 14.05 -16.48 22.65
N LYS A 291 14.70 -15.31 22.57
CA LYS A 291 15.87 -14.97 23.39
C LYS A 291 15.58 -15.18 24.89
N SER A 292 14.46 -14.67 25.39
CA SER A 292 14.13 -14.76 26.83
C SER A 292 13.92 -16.20 27.33
N LYS A 293 13.64 -17.17 26.45
CA LYS A 293 13.46 -18.57 26.84
C LYS A 293 14.77 -19.28 27.16
N LEU A 294 15.89 -18.87 26.57
CA LEU A 294 17.13 -19.65 26.69
C LEU A 294 17.80 -19.52 28.05
N HIS A 295 17.61 -18.46 28.84
CA HIS A 295 18.31 -18.23 30.12
C HIS A 295 19.85 -18.37 30.07
N VAL A 296 20.43 -18.51 28.87
CA VAL A 296 21.87 -18.60 28.60
C VAL A 296 22.25 -17.30 27.90
N GLU A 297 22.29 -16.21 28.66
CA GLU A 297 22.84 -14.94 28.16
C GLU A 297 24.35 -14.94 28.34
N GLN A 298 25.08 -14.60 27.28
CA GLN A 298 26.48 -14.18 27.41
C GLN A 298 26.46 -12.70 27.82
N GLU A 299 26.97 -12.38 29.01
CA GLU A 299 26.93 -11.02 29.59
C GLU A 299 27.58 -9.95 28.68
N ASP A 300 28.49 -10.35 27.80
CA ASP A 300 29.29 -9.44 26.97
C ASP A 300 28.69 -9.09 25.59
N VAL A 301 27.47 -9.56 25.26
CA VAL A 301 26.88 -9.36 23.92
C VAL A 301 25.80 -8.26 23.93
N PRO A 302 25.99 -7.14 23.19
CA PRO A 302 25.00 -6.07 23.09
C PRO A 302 23.66 -6.57 22.55
N ASP A 303 22.57 -6.16 23.19
CA ASP A 303 21.21 -6.47 22.74
C ASP A 303 20.59 -5.27 22.01
N LEU A 304 20.50 -5.37 20.68
CA LEU A 304 19.91 -4.33 19.83
C LEU A 304 18.44 -4.60 19.46
N LEU A 305 17.87 -5.75 19.88
CA LEU A 305 16.46 -6.05 19.62
C LEU A 305 15.50 -5.03 20.25
N PRO A 306 15.71 -4.54 21.50
CA PRO A 306 14.84 -3.51 22.08
C PRO A 306 14.84 -2.21 21.27
N GLN A 307 16.03 -1.77 20.81
CA GLN A 307 16.14 -0.56 19.98
C GLN A 307 15.46 -0.76 18.63
N ALA A 308 15.70 -1.88 17.96
CA ALA A 308 15.03 -2.20 16.69
C ALA A 308 13.50 -2.23 16.82
N MET A 309 12.98 -2.70 17.96
CA MET A 309 11.54 -2.68 18.27
C MET A 309 10.98 -1.26 18.44
N VAL A 310 11.74 -0.34 19.03
CA VAL A 310 11.38 1.08 19.12
C VAL A 310 11.38 1.71 17.72
N ASP A 311 12.43 1.48 16.95
CA ASP A 311 12.60 2.08 15.61
C ASP A 311 11.47 1.65 14.66
N VAL A 312 11.17 0.35 14.57
CA VAL A 312 10.07 -0.17 13.73
C VAL A 312 8.69 0.33 14.20
N THR A 313 8.51 0.53 15.51
CA THR A 313 7.26 1.07 16.06
C THR A 313 7.08 2.55 15.69
N ASN A 314 8.17 3.31 15.68
CA ASN A 314 8.15 4.71 15.24
C ASN A 314 7.84 4.83 13.74
N LEU A 315 8.40 3.96 12.90
CA LEU A 315 8.05 3.91 11.47
C LEU A 315 6.55 3.68 11.27
N LEU A 316 5.98 2.69 11.98
CA LEU A 316 4.55 2.41 11.91
C LEU A 316 3.70 3.61 12.33
N LYS A 317 4.07 4.27 13.44
CA LYS A 317 3.38 5.45 13.94
C LYS A 317 3.39 6.57 12.89
N MET A 318 4.56 6.88 12.34
CA MET A 318 4.72 7.91 11.31
C MET A 318 3.90 7.61 10.05
N LEU A 319 3.92 6.36 9.59
CA LEU A 319 3.16 5.95 8.42
C LEU A 319 1.65 6.15 8.65
N ILE A 320 1.11 5.65 9.77
CA ILE A 320 -0.31 5.77 10.09
C ILE A 320 -0.74 7.23 10.21
N THR A 321 0.05 8.06 10.93
CA THR A 321 -0.33 9.47 11.14
C THR A 321 -0.29 10.29 9.86
N ASN A 322 0.67 10.02 8.96
CA ASN A 322 0.82 10.81 7.72
C ASN A 322 -0.13 10.39 6.60
N THR A 323 -0.62 9.15 6.63
CA THR A 323 -1.52 8.56 5.63
C THR A 323 -3.00 8.75 5.93
N PHE A 324 -3.34 9.37 7.05
CA PHE A 324 -4.69 9.87 7.33
C PHE A 324 -4.87 11.23 6.67
N ILE A 325 -5.61 11.29 5.57
CA ILE A 325 -5.68 12.46 4.69
C ILE A 325 -7.11 12.86 4.35
N ILE A 326 -7.28 14.13 3.98
CA ILE A 326 -8.53 14.62 3.40
C ILE A 326 -8.47 14.37 1.90
N GLU A 327 -9.28 13.44 1.39
CA GLU A 327 -9.38 13.10 -0.04
C GLU A 327 -10.21 14.12 -0.80
N LYS A 328 -11.35 14.52 -0.22
CA LYS A 328 -12.22 15.58 -0.75
C LYS A 328 -12.32 16.70 0.28
N GLN A 329 -11.73 17.84 -0.05
CA GLN A 329 -11.76 19.02 0.80
C GLN A 329 -13.19 19.60 0.90
N PRO A 330 -13.58 20.15 2.06
CA PRO A 330 -14.76 21.01 2.13
C PRO A 330 -14.58 22.26 1.26
N PRO A 331 -15.66 22.93 0.83
CA PRO A 331 -15.57 24.20 0.12
C PRO A 331 -14.77 25.23 0.93
N GLN A 332 -13.85 25.94 0.28
CA GLN A 332 -13.03 26.96 0.95
C GLN A 332 -13.87 28.15 1.44
N VAL A 333 -14.95 28.47 0.72
CA VAL A 333 -15.91 29.49 1.11
C VAL A 333 -17.23 28.80 1.41
N MET A 334 -17.69 28.91 2.65
CA MET A 334 -18.93 28.31 3.10
C MET A 334 -19.92 29.38 3.56
N LYS A 335 -21.18 29.21 3.17
CA LYS A 335 -22.28 30.01 3.70
C LYS A 335 -22.84 29.33 4.94
N THR A 336 -23.17 30.10 5.97
CA THR A 336 -23.84 29.58 7.18
C THR A 336 -25.14 28.86 6.81
N ASN A 337 -25.46 27.78 7.50
CA ASN A 337 -26.67 26.96 7.28
C ASN A 337 -26.76 26.36 5.86
N THR A 338 -25.62 26.09 5.21
CA THR A 338 -25.57 25.33 3.96
C THR A 338 -24.89 23.99 4.16
N ARG A 339 -25.34 23.00 3.39
CA ARG A 339 -24.73 21.66 3.38
C ARG A 339 -23.40 21.71 2.65
N PHE A 340 -22.43 20.97 3.16
CA PHE A 340 -21.14 20.78 2.52
C PHE A 340 -20.74 19.32 2.67
N ALA A 341 -19.82 18.87 1.83
CA ALA A 341 -19.31 17.52 1.91
C ALA A 341 -17.78 17.53 2.03
N ALA A 342 -17.25 16.59 2.79
CA ALA A 342 -15.83 16.32 2.90
C ALA A 342 -15.60 14.82 3.04
N THR A 343 -14.51 14.31 2.49
CA THR A 343 -14.14 12.89 2.57
C THR A 343 -12.75 12.76 3.12
N VAL A 344 -12.61 11.92 4.14
CA VAL A 344 -11.33 11.58 4.77
C VAL A 344 -11.02 10.12 4.47
N ARG A 345 -9.77 9.82 4.11
CA ARG A 345 -9.30 8.48 3.72
C ARG A 345 -8.04 8.12 4.52
N LEU A 346 -7.96 6.86 4.93
CA LEU A 346 -6.74 6.27 5.52
C LEU A 346 -6.10 5.33 4.49
N LEU A 347 -4.90 5.67 4.00
CA LEU A 347 -4.24 4.91 2.93
C LEU A 347 -3.65 3.56 3.39
N VAL A 348 -3.68 3.25 4.69
CA VAL A 348 -3.20 1.97 5.25
C VAL A 348 -4.34 1.09 5.76
N GLY A 349 -5.57 1.34 5.26
CA GLY A 349 -6.79 0.74 5.81
C GLY A 349 -6.94 -0.76 5.60
N ASN A 350 -6.41 -1.31 4.49
CA ASN A 350 -6.59 -2.73 4.18
C ASN A 350 -5.69 -3.66 5.01
N THR A 351 -4.52 -3.17 5.45
CA THR A 351 -3.45 -4.00 6.00
C THR A 351 -3.43 -4.05 7.52
N LEU A 352 -4.00 -3.03 8.20
CA LEU A 352 -3.91 -2.89 9.65
C LEU A 352 -5.01 -3.61 10.46
N ASN A 353 -5.83 -4.47 9.85
CA ASN A 353 -7.02 -5.06 10.49
C ASN A 353 -7.94 -4.03 11.20
N ILE A 354 -7.82 -2.74 10.88
CA ILE A 354 -8.59 -1.63 11.45
C ILE A 354 -10.09 -1.80 11.19
N LYS A 355 -10.45 -2.60 10.17
CA LYS A 355 -11.82 -3.05 9.89
C LYS A 355 -12.51 -3.64 11.13
N MET A 356 -11.76 -4.25 12.05
CA MET A 356 -12.31 -4.85 13.28
C MET A 356 -12.55 -3.84 14.42
N VAL A 357 -11.90 -2.67 14.38
CA VAL A 357 -11.95 -1.66 15.46
C VAL A 357 -12.98 -0.56 15.18
N ASN A 358 -13.39 -0.40 13.91
CA ASN A 358 -14.36 0.58 13.44
C ASN A 358 -14.15 2.00 14.03
N PRO A 359 -12.99 2.63 13.75
CA PRO A 359 -12.64 3.91 14.36
C PRO A 359 -13.59 5.03 13.94
N GLN A 360 -13.90 5.91 14.90
CA GLN A 360 -14.69 7.11 14.70
C GLN A 360 -13.81 8.31 14.33
N VAL A 361 -14.27 9.08 13.36
CA VAL A 361 -13.66 10.34 12.94
C VAL A 361 -14.60 11.47 13.32
N LYS A 362 -14.08 12.44 14.08
CA LYS A 362 -14.79 13.65 14.48
C LYS A 362 -14.23 14.87 13.76
N VAL A 363 -15.11 15.70 13.23
CA VAL A 363 -14.80 16.98 12.58
C VAL A 363 -15.17 18.12 13.54
N SER A 364 -14.30 19.13 13.62
CA SER A 364 -14.54 20.33 14.41
C SER A 364 -14.00 21.54 13.67
N ILE A 365 -14.73 22.67 13.73
CA ILE A 365 -14.24 23.95 13.22
C ILE A 365 -13.33 24.54 14.28
N ILE A 366 -12.11 24.91 13.89
CA ILE A 366 -11.16 25.57 14.76
C ILE A 366 -10.74 26.91 14.15
N SER A 367 -10.38 27.86 15.00
CA SER A 367 -9.79 29.13 14.57
C SER A 367 -8.34 28.94 14.10
N GLU A 368 -7.80 29.92 13.38
CA GLU A 368 -6.40 29.92 12.96
C GLU A 368 -5.43 29.82 14.15
N ALA A 369 -5.70 30.54 15.24
CA ALA A 369 -4.89 30.47 16.46
C ALA A 369 -4.87 29.07 17.08
N GLN A 370 -6.03 28.39 17.13
CA GLN A 370 -6.12 27.00 17.59
C GLN A 370 -5.40 26.03 16.65
N ALA A 371 -5.44 26.27 15.33
CA ALA A 371 -4.74 25.46 14.35
C ALA A 371 -3.21 25.59 14.51
N GLN A 372 -2.70 26.81 14.70
CA GLN A 372 -1.28 27.06 14.96
C GLN A 372 -0.83 26.39 16.27
N GLN A 373 -1.64 26.46 17.32
CA GLN A 373 -1.35 25.77 18.59
C GLN A 373 -1.32 24.24 18.40
N THR A 374 -2.29 23.69 17.68
CA THR A 374 -2.38 22.24 17.39
C THR A 374 -1.13 21.75 16.66
N GLN A 375 -0.62 22.53 15.70
CA GLN A 375 0.63 22.20 14.98
C GLN A 375 1.86 22.19 15.90
N GLN A 376 1.92 23.08 16.90
CA GLN A 376 3.04 23.13 17.84
C GLN A 376 2.99 22.01 18.89
N THR A 377 1.79 21.67 19.38
CA THR A 377 1.62 20.74 20.50
C THR A 377 1.29 19.31 20.07
N ASN A 378 0.95 19.08 18.80
CA ASN A 378 0.38 17.82 18.30
C ASN A 378 -0.84 17.33 19.12
N LYS A 379 -1.61 18.28 19.68
CA LYS A 379 -2.81 18.00 20.47
C LYS A 379 -3.99 18.73 19.85
N ALA A 380 -5.07 18.00 19.58
CA ALA A 380 -6.31 18.59 19.07
C ALA A 380 -6.91 19.55 20.10
N SER A 381 -7.51 20.64 19.62
CA SER A 381 -8.25 21.56 20.48
C SER A 381 -9.54 20.92 20.99
N GLU A 382 -9.82 21.08 22.29
CA GLU A 382 -11.06 20.60 22.89
C GLU A 382 -12.25 21.54 22.62
N GLN A 383 -11.98 22.78 22.19
CA GLN A 383 -12.99 23.82 21.99
C GLN A 383 -13.22 24.08 20.49
N SER A 384 -14.47 23.90 20.03
CA SER A 384 -14.89 24.21 18.65
C SER A 384 -15.25 25.69 18.53
N CYS A 385 -14.82 26.34 17.45
CA CYS A 385 -15.19 27.73 17.11
C CYS A 385 -16.50 27.85 16.32
N GLY A 386 -17.19 26.73 16.06
CA GLY A 386 -18.48 26.71 15.39
C GLY A 386 -19.20 25.38 15.57
N GLU A 387 -20.47 25.34 15.18
CA GLU A 387 -21.30 24.13 15.24
C GLU A 387 -21.38 23.48 13.86
N ILE A 388 -21.09 22.18 13.80
CA ILE A 388 -21.32 21.33 12.62
C ILE A 388 -22.29 20.23 13.05
N MET A 389 -23.37 20.05 12.30
CA MET A 389 -24.25 18.89 12.46
C MET A 389 -23.65 17.66 11.76
N ASN A 390 -23.86 16.46 12.32
CA ASN A 390 -23.33 15.20 11.80
C ASN A 390 -21.81 15.18 11.65
N ASN A 391 -21.10 15.75 12.62
CA ASN A 391 -19.66 15.90 12.60
C ASN A 391 -18.89 14.63 13.02
N ILE A 392 -19.57 13.53 13.31
CA ILE A 392 -18.95 12.24 13.66
C ILE A 392 -19.37 11.21 12.63
N GLY A 393 -18.40 10.49 12.07
CA GLY A 393 -18.63 9.39 11.14
C GLY A 393 -17.68 8.24 11.42
N ASN A 394 -18.11 7.03 11.08
CA ASN A 394 -17.26 5.84 11.17
C ASN A 394 -16.43 5.71 9.89
N LEU A 395 -15.18 5.25 10.02
CA LEU A 395 -14.39 4.84 8.84
C LEU A 395 -14.97 3.55 8.28
N GLU A 396 -15.45 3.60 7.04
CA GLU A 396 -16.06 2.48 6.35
C GLU A 396 -15.11 1.95 5.28
N TYR A 397 -14.97 0.64 5.22
CA TYR A 397 -14.18 -0.02 4.18
C TYR A 397 -15.09 -0.36 2.99
N ASN A 398 -14.77 0.20 1.82
CA ASN A 398 -15.44 -0.14 0.57
C ASN A 398 -14.73 -1.31 -0.11
N GLU A 399 -15.39 -2.45 -0.23
CA GLU A 399 -14.81 -3.67 -0.83
C GLU A 399 -14.47 -3.51 -2.32
N THR A 400 -15.25 -2.71 -3.04
CA THR A 400 -15.06 -2.49 -4.49
C THR A 400 -13.84 -1.61 -4.76
N THR A 401 -13.69 -0.50 -4.02
CA THR A 401 -12.58 0.43 -4.23
C THR A 401 -11.35 0.10 -3.39
N LYS A 402 -11.48 -0.81 -2.41
CA LYS A 402 -10.46 -1.13 -1.39
C LYS A 402 -10.02 0.10 -0.56
N GLN A 403 -10.93 1.06 -0.38
CA GLN A 403 -10.64 2.30 0.33
C GLN A 403 -11.26 2.25 1.72
N LEU A 404 -10.52 2.72 2.72
CA LEU A 404 -11.04 2.98 4.06
C LEU A 404 -11.25 4.48 4.19
N SER A 405 -12.51 4.93 4.12
CA SER A 405 -12.85 6.34 4.12
C SER A 405 -14.14 6.63 4.88
N VAL A 406 -14.31 7.90 5.24
CA VAL A 406 -15.52 8.43 5.84
C VAL A 406 -15.92 9.68 5.06
N SER A 407 -17.19 9.76 4.69
CA SER A 407 -17.75 10.91 3.97
C SER A 407 -18.76 11.63 4.84
N PHE A 408 -18.48 12.89 5.14
CA PHE A 408 -19.40 13.82 5.78
C PHE A 408 -20.23 14.51 4.69
N ARG A 409 -21.56 14.57 4.85
CA ARG A 409 -22.51 15.11 3.86
C ARG A 409 -23.61 15.96 4.49
#